data_AF-A0A3R7P318-F1
#
_entry.id   AF-A0A3R7P318-F1
#
_cell.length_a   1.000
_cell.length_b   1.000
_cell.length_c   1.000
_cell.angle_alpha   90.00
_cell.angle_beta   90.00
_cell.angle_gamma   90.00
#
_symmetry.space_group_name_H-M   'P 1'
#
loop_
_entity.id
_entity.type
_entity.pdbx_description
1 polymer ?
#
loop_
_entity_poly.entity_id
_entity_poly.type
_entity_poly.pdbx_seq_one_letter_code
_entity_poly.pdbx_strand_id
1 'polypeptide(L)'
;MWTNQFTLQKPQSQQTPEEKHEQALVTANVFIENNRSLVRKAIDKYQSVAGSNYWTYGYMGGAMVTTMAACLSVGGRVPFFRNYASWISLAGGYFGGKAMLGVHNSYNLASVVRVINTSIDETRKMDEQYGFSISEYAREVDALQQMKYELMPYSTEAIEARKHDVKSMPLDERVDALVDAYEKRRHTAGQKK
;
A
#
# COMPACT_ATOMS: atom_id res chain seq x y z
N MET A 1 59.83 15.37 -10.11
CA MET A 1 59.05 14.60 -9.13
C MET A 1 57.99 13.85 -9.89
N TRP A 2 58.05 12.52 -9.92
CA TRP A 2 57.08 11.65 -10.60
C TRP A 2 56.02 11.21 -9.59
N THR A 3 54.78 11.60 -9.77
CA THR A 3 53.64 11.05 -9.02
C THR A 3 52.96 10.00 -9.88
N ASN A 4 53.34 8.73 -9.68
CA ASN A 4 52.54 7.60 -10.16
C ASN A 4 51.21 7.60 -9.39
N GLN A 5 50.16 8.09 -10.03
CA GLN A 5 48.78 7.78 -9.63
C GLN A 5 48.57 6.28 -9.82
N PHE A 6 48.66 5.53 -8.73
CA PHE A 6 48.10 4.18 -8.67
C PHE A 6 46.57 4.31 -8.78
N THR A 7 46.05 4.31 -9.99
CA THR A 7 44.67 3.91 -10.25
C THR A 7 44.58 2.43 -9.93
N LEU A 8 44.12 2.11 -8.70
CA LEU A 8 43.57 0.82 -8.34
C LEU A 8 42.29 0.59 -9.16
N GLN A 9 42.45 0.36 -10.47
CA GLN A 9 41.44 -0.37 -11.23
C GLN A 9 41.48 -1.79 -10.68
N LYS A 10 40.58 -2.07 -9.73
CA LYS A 10 40.24 -3.43 -9.34
C LYS A 10 39.99 -4.18 -10.65
N PRO A 11 40.73 -5.26 -10.95
CA PRO A 11 40.45 -6.04 -12.15
C PRO A 11 38.98 -6.45 -12.05
N GLN A 12 38.19 -6.10 -13.07
CA GLN A 12 36.88 -6.71 -13.27
C GLN A 12 37.16 -8.19 -13.53
N SER A 13 37.34 -8.96 -12.45
CA SER A 13 37.14 -10.39 -12.52
C SER A 13 35.75 -10.56 -13.12
N GLN A 14 35.69 -11.17 -14.30
CA GLN A 14 34.42 -11.53 -14.92
C GLN A 14 33.66 -12.33 -13.88
N GLN A 15 32.67 -11.69 -13.24
CA GLN A 15 31.90 -12.35 -12.20
C GLN A 15 31.33 -13.62 -12.80
N THR A 16 31.55 -14.72 -12.09
CA THR A 16 30.94 -15.99 -12.47
C THR A 16 29.41 -15.81 -12.49
N PRO A 17 28.68 -16.60 -13.30
CA PRO A 17 27.21 -16.53 -13.31
C PRO A 17 26.58 -16.64 -11.92
N GLU A 18 27.21 -17.40 -11.02
CA GLU A 18 26.82 -17.56 -9.62
C GLU A 18 27.02 -16.27 -8.81
N GLU A 19 28.19 -15.63 -8.90
CA GLU A 19 28.45 -14.34 -8.23
C GLU A 19 27.52 -13.22 -8.73
N LYS A 20 27.16 -13.23 -10.01
CA LYS A 20 26.17 -12.29 -10.56
C LYS A 20 24.78 -12.54 -9.99
N HIS A 21 24.41 -13.81 -9.83
CA HIS A 21 23.13 -14.17 -9.23
C HIS A 21 23.07 -13.77 -7.75
N GLU A 22 24.11 -14.07 -6.97
CA GLU A 22 24.21 -13.66 -5.57
C GLU A 22 24.13 -12.13 -5.40
N GLN A 23 24.85 -11.38 -6.24
CA GLN A 23 24.77 -9.92 -6.21
C GLN A 23 23.37 -9.41 -6.57
N ALA A 24 22.69 -10.07 -7.52
CA ALA A 24 21.33 -9.71 -7.90
C ALA A 24 20.33 -10.01 -6.76
N LEU A 25 20.51 -11.12 -6.03
CA LEU A 25 19.74 -11.44 -4.82
C LEU A 25 19.95 -10.41 -3.70
N VAL A 26 21.20 -10.01 -3.44
CA VAL A 26 21.50 -8.97 -2.45
C VAL A 26 20.84 -7.64 -2.82
N THR A 27 20.94 -7.26 -4.10
CA THR A 27 20.31 -6.03 -4.61
C THR A 27 18.78 -6.08 -4.49
N ALA A 28 18.18 -7.23 -4.81
CA ALA A 28 16.75 -7.46 -4.65
C ALA A 28 16.32 -7.34 -3.18
N ASN A 29 17.08 -7.93 -2.25
CA ASN A 29 16.78 -7.83 -0.82
C ASN A 29 16.81 -6.39 -0.30
N VAL A 30 17.81 -5.59 -0.69
CA VAL A 30 17.89 -4.17 -0.31
C VAL A 30 16.72 -3.37 -0.87
N PHE A 31 16.36 -3.60 -2.13
CA PHE A 31 15.20 -2.97 -2.76
C PHE A 31 13.89 -3.33 -2.05
N ILE A 32 13.67 -4.62 -1.77
CA ILE A 32 12.50 -5.13 -1.06
C ILE A 32 12.42 -4.53 0.34
N GLU A 33 13.54 -4.50 1.08
CA GLU A 33 13.57 -3.93 2.43
C GLU A 33 13.22 -2.43 2.43
N ASN A 34 13.72 -1.67 1.46
CA ASN A 34 13.36 -0.28 1.29
C ASN A 34 11.85 -0.10 1.03
N ASN A 35 11.27 -0.90 0.13
CA ASN A 35 9.84 -0.87 -0.16
C ASN A 35 8.99 -1.20 1.07
N ARG A 36 9.37 -2.25 1.81
CA ARG A 36 8.72 -2.60 3.09
C ARG A 36 8.78 -1.46 4.09
N SER A 37 9.90 -0.72 4.16
CA SER A 37 10.03 0.42 5.06
C SER A 37 9.07 1.57 4.70
N LEU A 38 8.85 1.83 3.41
CA LEU A 38 7.92 2.86 2.92
C LEU A 38 6.47 2.48 3.24
N VAL A 39 6.11 1.22 3.02
CA VAL A 39 4.78 0.69 3.36
C VAL A 39 4.55 0.76 4.88
N ARG A 40 5.52 0.34 5.70
CA ARG A 40 5.44 0.46 7.17
C ARG A 40 5.24 1.90 7.61
N LYS A 41 6.01 2.86 7.10
CA LYS A 41 5.84 4.29 7.42
C LYS A 41 4.44 4.80 7.07
N ALA A 42 3.88 4.35 5.95
CA ALA A 42 2.51 4.72 5.56
C ALA A 42 1.47 4.13 6.53
N ILE A 43 1.64 2.87 6.93
CA ILE A 43 0.78 2.21 7.92
C ILE A 43 0.90 2.88 9.29
N ASP A 44 2.10 3.19 9.76
CA ASP A 44 2.34 3.85 11.04
C ASP A 44 1.66 5.23 11.06
N LYS A 45 1.76 5.98 9.96
CA LYS A 45 1.06 7.26 9.81
C LYS A 45 -0.46 7.07 9.86
N TYR A 46 -1.00 6.07 9.18
CA TYR A 46 -2.41 5.73 9.25
C TYR A 46 -2.85 5.39 10.69
N GLN A 47 -2.11 4.50 11.37
CA GLN A 47 -2.41 4.10 12.76
C GLN A 47 -2.31 5.27 13.74
N SER A 48 -1.33 6.17 13.54
CA SER A 48 -1.18 7.37 14.37
C SER A 48 -2.38 8.30 14.27
N VAL A 49 -3.04 8.39 13.12
CA VAL A 49 -4.22 9.24 12.93
C VAL A 49 -5.49 8.50 13.35
N ALA A 50 -5.60 7.22 13.01
CA ALA A 50 -6.76 6.38 13.34
C ALA A 50 -6.90 6.13 14.85
N GLY A 51 -5.79 6.05 15.59
CA GLY A 51 -5.76 5.85 17.05
C GLY A 51 -5.59 7.13 17.87
N SER A 52 -5.47 8.30 17.25
CA SER A 52 -5.25 9.55 17.98
C SER A 52 -6.54 10.13 18.54
N ASN A 53 -6.68 10.02 19.87
CA ASN A 53 -7.73 10.71 20.63
C ASN A 53 -7.70 12.24 20.42
N TYR A 54 -6.52 12.83 20.19
CA TYR A 54 -6.39 14.25 19.91
C TYR A 54 -7.02 14.64 18.57
N TRP A 55 -6.90 13.79 17.54
CA TRP A 55 -7.54 14.03 16.25
C TRP A 55 -9.05 13.81 16.34
N THR A 56 -9.48 12.74 17.01
CA THR A 56 -10.89 12.37 17.17
C THR A 56 -11.67 13.35 18.06
N TYR A 57 -11.06 13.89 19.12
CA TYR A 57 -11.76 14.82 20.04
C TYR A 57 -11.39 16.28 19.80
N GLY A 58 -10.15 16.60 19.46
CA GLY A 58 -9.68 17.98 19.25
C GLY A 58 -10.14 18.57 17.93
N TYR A 59 -9.84 17.91 16.80
CA TYR A 59 -10.19 18.42 15.48
C TYR A 59 -11.69 18.28 15.18
N MET A 60 -12.29 17.12 15.43
CA MET A 60 -13.75 16.94 15.22
C MET A 60 -14.57 17.76 16.21
N GLY A 61 -14.16 17.82 17.49
CA GLY A 61 -14.84 18.63 18.50
C GLY A 61 -14.75 20.12 18.17
N GLY A 62 -13.57 20.61 17.77
CA GLY A 62 -13.38 21.99 17.34
C GLY A 62 -14.18 22.32 16.07
N ALA A 63 -14.20 21.43 15.08
CA ALA A 63 -14.99 21.59 13.86
C ALA A 63 -16.50 21.60 14.14
N MET A 64 -16.99 20.74 15.03
CA MET A 64 -18.39 20.75 15.46
C MET A 64 -18.77 22.05 16.17
N VAL A 65 -17.96 22.48 17.14
CA VAL A 65 -18.20 23.74 17.88
C VAL A 65 -18.19 24.93 16.92
N THR A 66 -17.23 24.99 16.00
CA THR A 66 -17.15 26.06 15.00
C THR A 66 -18.35 26.03 14.05
N THR A 67 -18.78 24.85 13.61
CA THR A 67 -19.94 24.69 12.73
C THR A 67 -21.23 25.09 13.45
N MET A 68 -21.40 24.72 14.72
CA MET A 68 -22.53 25.16 15.54
C MET A 68 -22.52 26.67 15.74
N ALA A 69 -21.36 27.27 16.04
CA ALA A 69 -21.22 28.72 16.18
C ALA A 69 -21.55 29.46 14.86
N ALA A 70 -21.12 28.95 13.71
CA ALA A 70 -21.46 29.47 12.40
C ALA A 70 -22.96 29.36 12.10
N CYS A 71 -23.58 28.22 12.42
CA CYS A 71 -25.01 28.03 12.20
C CYS A 71 -25.87 28.86 13.15
N LEU A 72 -25.43 29.11 14.38
CA LEU A 72 -26.13 29.98 15.34
C LEU A 72 -25.98 31.46 14.97
N SER A 73 -24.82 31.89 14.45
CA SER A 73 -24.58 33.27 14.04
C SER A 73 -25.28 33.66 12.73
N VAL A 74 -25.44 32.72 11.79
CA VAL A 74 -26.07 32.98 10.48
C VAL A 74 -27.50 32.42 10.37
N GLY A 75 -27.89 31.49 11.24
CA GLY A 75 -29.17 30.77 11.16
C GLY A 75 -30.42 31.61 11.37
N GLY A 76 -30.28 32.82 11.94
CA GLY A 76 -31.38 33.80 11.99
C GLY A 76 -31.70 34.46 10.64
N ARG A 77 -30.76 34.43 9.69
CA ARG A 77 -30.91 35.06 8.36
C ARG A 77 -31.09 34.05 7.23
N VAL A 78 -30.64 32.82 7.41
CA VAL A 78 -30.65 31.79 6.37
C VAL A 78 -31.22 30.47 6.93
N PRO A 79 -32.45 30.09 6.54
CA PRO A 79 -33.15 28.90 7.06
C PRO A 79 -32.40 27.58 6.84
N PHE A 80 -31.57 27.51 5.79
CA PHE A 80 -30.73 26.34 5.50
C PHE A 80 -29.80 25.97 6.66
N PHE A 81 -29.11 26.95 7.26
CA PHE A 81 -28.19 26.70 8.37
C PHE A 81 -28.92 26.32 9.66
N ARG A 82 -30.16 26.80 9.86
CA ARG A 82 -31.01 26.41 10.98
C ARG A 82 -31.47 24.94 10.86
N ASN A 83 -31.87 24.51 9.67
CA ASN A 83 -32.23 23.11 9.42
C ASN A 83 -31.01 22.17 9.48
N TYR A 84 -29.85 22.62 8.97
CA TYR A 84 -28.59 21.89 9.07
C TYR A 84 -28.10 21.74 10.52
N ALA A 85 -28.19 22.80 11.33
CA ALA A 85 -27.91 22.74 12.77
C ALA A 85 -28.88 21.83 13.52
N SER A 86 -30.16 21.86 13.18
CA SER A 86 -31.17 20.96 13.77
C SER A 86 -30.88 19.49 13.42
N TRP A 87 -30.49 19.21 12.17
CA TRP A 87 -30.10 17.86 11.73
C TRP A 87 -28.81 17.38 12.41
N ILE A 88 -27.77 18.23 12.53
CA ILE A 88 -26.54 17.87 13.26
C ILE A 88 -26.80 17.76 14.78
N SER A 89 -27.73 18.54 15.33
CA SER A 89 -28.14 18.43 16.74
C SER A 89 -28.92 17.13 17.01
N LEU A 90 -29.75 16.68 16.08
CA LEU A 90 -30.60 15.49 16.24
C LEU A 90 -29.89 14.18 15.83
N ALA A 91 -29.05 14.21 14.79
CA ALA A 91 -28.33 13.04 14.25
C ALA A 91 -26.80 13.13 14.43
N GLY A 92 -26.24 14.33 14.50
CA GLY A 92 -24.84 14.60 14.16
C GLY A 92 -23.80 14.41 15.26
N GLY A 93 -24.18 14.37 16.55
CA GLY A 93 -23.19 14.18 17.61
C GLY A 93 -22.45 12.84 17.51
N TYR A 94 -23.18 11.74 17.34
CA TYR A 94 -22.60 10.39 17.28
C TYR A 94 -22.47 9.85 15.85
N PHE A 95 -23.52 9.98 15.01
CA PHE A 95 -23.48 9.46 13.63
C PHE A 95 -22.70 10.39 12.68
N GLY A 96 -22.82 11.70 12.85
CA GLY A 96 -22.05 12.68 12.07
C GLY A 96 -20.54 12.57 12.34
N GLY A 97 -20.16 12.49 13.62
CA GLY A 97 -18.76 12.23 14.03
C GLY A 97 -18.21 10.91 13.47
N LYS A 98 -19.01 9.83 13.52
CA LYS A 98 -18.62 8.54 12.92
C LYS A 98 -18.51 8.58 11.39
N ALA A 99 -19.40 9.29 10.71
CA ALA A 99 -19.35 9.41 9.25
C ALA A 99 -18.12 10.20 8.79
N MET A 100 -17.83 11.33 9.45
CA MET A 100 -16.65 12.15 9.13
C MET A 100 -15.34 11.43 9.48
N LEU A 101 -15.32 10.69 10.61
CA LEU A 101 -14.20 9.81 10.95
C LEU A 101 -14.04 8.68 9.93
N GLY A 102 -15.14 8.08 9.46
CA GLY A 102 -15.13 7.07 8.41
C GLY A 102 -14.57 7.59 7.08
N VAL A 103 -15.00 8.77 6.64
CA VAL A 103 -14.49 9.42 5.42
C VAL A 103 -13.00 9.75 5.55
N HIS A 104 -12.59 10.36 6.66
CA HIS A 104 -11.18 10.70 6.86
C HIS A 104 -10.29 9.45 6.95
N ASN A 105 -10.77 8.42 7.65
CA ASN A 105 -10.06 7.16 7.76
C ASN A 105 -9.98 6.43 6.42
N SER A 106 -11.01 6.51 5.58
CA SER A 106 -10.99 5.99 4.21
C SER A 106 -9.98 6.71 3.32
N TYR A 107 -9.81 8.02 3.47
CA TYR A 107 -8.81 8.79 2.73
C TYR A 107 -7.38 8.41 3.13
N ASN A 108 -7.12 8.27 4.43
CA ASN A 108 -5.83 7.83 4.93
C ASN A 108 -5.53 6.38 4.51
N LEU A 109 -6.53 5.50 4.55
CA LEU A 109 -6.42 4.12 4.06
C LEU A 109 -6.12 4.09 2.56
N ALA A 110 -6.78 4.92 1.75
CA ALA A 110 -6.52 5.05 0.32
C ALA A 110 -5.07 5.49 0.04
N SER A 111 -4.50 6.36 0.88
CA SER A 111 -3.08 6.72 0.80
C SER A 111 -2.15 5.53 1.05
N VAL A 112 -2.46 4.68 2.03
CA VAL A 112 -1.67 3.46 2.30
C VAL A 112 -1.76 2.48 1.13
N VAL A 113 -2.98 2.24 0.63
CA VAL A 113 -3.23 1.38 -0.52
C VAL A 113 -2.51 1.89 -1.76
N ARG A 114 -2.43 3.21 -1.96
CA ARG A 114 -1.68 3.81 -3.05
C ARG A 114 -0.19 3.47 -2.97
N VAL A 115 0.42 3.61 -1.78
CA VAL A 115 1.82 3.25 -1.56
C VAL A 115 2.06 1.77 -1.86
N ILE A 116 1.17 0.88 -1.39
CA ILE A 116 1.25 -0.56 -1.66
C ILE A 116 1.16 -0.84 -3.17
N ASN A 117 0.22 -0.23 -3.89
CA ASN A 117 0.11 -0.40 -5.34
C ASN A 117 1.38 0.08 -6.06
N THR A 118 1.94 1.22 -5.67
CA THR A 118 3.20 1.73 -6.25
C THR A 118 4.35 0.75 -5.97
N SER A 119 4.48 0.23 -4.76
CA SER A 119 5.51 -0.76 -4.43
C SER A 119 5.33 -2.07 -5.20
N ILE A 120 4.10 -2.52 -5.45
CA ILE A 120 3.82 -3.68 -6.32
C ILE A 120 4.29 -3.41 -7.75
N ASP A 121 3.92 -2.26 -8.32
CA ASP A 121 4.28 -1.90 -9.69
C ASP A 121 5.79 -1.75 -9.87
N GLU A 122 6.48 -1.12 -8.91
CA GLU A 122 7.94 -0.99 -8.92
C GLU A 122 8.62 -2.36 -8.78
N THR A 123 8.13 -3.23 -7.89
CA THR A 123 8.68 -4.57 -7.71
C THR A 123 8.50 -5.43 -8.95
N ARG A 124 7.35 -5.33 -9.64
CA ARG A 124 7.12 -6.01 -10.93
C ARG A 124 8.05 -5.50 -12.03
N LYS A 125 8.29 -4.18 -12.10
CA LYS A 125 9.25 -3.61 -13.06
C LYS A 125 10.67 -4.12 -12.81
N MET A 126 11.07 -4.23 -11.55
CA MET A 126 12.38 -4.80 -11.19
C MET A 126 12.44 -6.28 -11.58
N ASP A 127 11.39 -7.06 -11.31
CA ASP A 127 11.31 -8.47 -11.72
C ASP A 127 11.44 -8.64 -13.25
N GLU A 128 10.76 -7.79 -14.02
CA GLU A 128 10.87 -7.71 -15.49
C GLU A 128 12.30 -7.39 -15.96
N GLN A 129 13.00 -6.45 -15.30
CA GLN A 129 14.39 -6.09 -15.62
C GLN A 129 15.37 -7.25 -15.42
N TYR A 130 15.11 -8.10 -14.42
CA TYR A 130 15.90 -9.30 -14.15
C TYR A 130 15.35 -10.55 -14.89
N GLY A 131 14.38 -10.38 -15.79
CA GLY A 131 13.83 -11.45 -16.61
C GLY A 131 13.12 -12.54 -15.79
N PHE A 132 12.52 -12.18 -14.65
CA PHE A 132 11.82 -13.10 -13.74
C PHE A 132 12.71 -14.20 -13.13
N SER A 133 14.02 -13.95 -13.06
CA SER A 133 14.98 -14.90 -12.51
C SER A 133 15.07 -14.88 -10.98
N ILE A 134 14.51 -13.86 -10.33
CA ILE A 134 14.63 -13.63 -8.88
C ILE A 134 13.28 -13.88 -8.22
N SER A 135 13.16 -15.01 -7.52
CA SER A 135 11.91 -15.44 -6.87
C SER A 135 11.43 -14.51 -5.75
N GLU A 136 12.33 -13.73 -5.18
CA GLU A 136 12.11 -12.83 -4.06
C GLU A 136 11.18 -11.68 -4.44
N TYR A 137 11.27 -11.17 -5.68
CA TYR A 137 10.35 -10.14 -6.18
C TYR A 137 8.92 -10.68 -6.32
N ALA A 138 8.78 -11.90 -6.83
CA ALA A 138 7.48 -12.58 -6.92
C ALA A 138 6.83 -12.75 -5.54
N ARG A 139 7.61 -13.23 -4.56
CA ARG A 139 7.14 -13.41 -3.18
C ARG A 139 6.77 -12.09 -2.51
N GLU A 140 7.51 -11.01 -2.78
CA GLU A 140 7.20 -9.69 -2.23
C GLU A 140 5.92 -9.11 -2.83
N VAL A 141 5.72 -9.24 -4.14
CA VAL A 141 4.48 -8.82 -4.80
C VAL A 141 3.27 -9.54 -4.18
N ASP A 142 3.37 -10.85 -3.97
CA ASP A 142 2.29 -11.63 -3.38
C ASP A 142 2.02 -11.18 -1.92
N ALA A 143 3.07 -10.92 -1.13
CA ALA A 143 2.95 -10.41 0.24
C ALA A 143 2.29 -9.02 0.30
N LEU A 144 2.67 -8.10 -0.59
CA LEU A 144 2.08 -6.77 -0.69
C LEU A 144 0.62 -6.83 -1.16
N GLN A 145 0.29 -7.74 -2.08
CA GLN A 145 -1.10 -7.98 -2.50
C GLN A 145 -1.94 -8.53 -1.35
N GLN A 146 -1.42 -9.47 -0.58
CA GLN A 146 -2.12 -9.98 0.60
C GLN A 146 -2.38 -8.84 1.61
N MET A 147 -1.37 -8.00 1.88
CA MET A 147 -1.52 -6.84 2.75
C MET A 147 -2.58 -5.84 2.23
N LYS A 148 -2.65 -5.61 0.92
CA LYS A 148 -3.71 -4.81 0.29
C LYS A 148 -5.09 -5.42 0.56
N TYR A 149 -5.24 -6.73 0.45
CA TYR A 149 -6.52 -7.42 0.69
C TYR A 149 -6.93 -7.45 2.16
N GLU A 150 -5.96 -7.46 3.08
CA GLU A 150 -6.22 -7.30 4.51
C GLU A 150 -6.71 -5.89 4.85
N LEU A 151 -6.13 -4.87 4.20
CA LEU A 151 -6.54 -3.47 4.37
C LEU A 151 -7.88 -3.14 3.68
N MET A 152 -8.20 -3.80 2.56
CA MET A 152 -9.45 -3.62 1.81
C MET A 152 -10.21 -4.94 1.65
N PRO A 153 -10.76 -5.50 2.74
CA PRO A 153 -11.34 -6.85 2.75
C PRO A 153 -12.61 -6.98 1.88
N TYR A 154 -13.29 -5.86 1.61
CA TYR A 154 -14.51 -5.82 0.81
C TYR A 154 -14.27 -5.41 -0.65
N SER A 155 -13.01 -5.26 -1.07
CA SER A 155 -12.69 -5.04 -2.48
C SER A 155 -13.02 -6.29 -3.30
N THR A 156 -13.45 -6.10 -4.55
CA THR A 156 -13.74 -7.20 -5.48
C THR A 156 -12.53 -8.12 -5.64
N GLU A 157 -11.35 -7.54 -5.78
CA GLU A 157 -10.07 -8.27 -5.86
C GLU A 157 -9.81 -9.12 -4.60
N ALA A 158 -10.07 -8.61 -3.40
CA ALA A 158 -9.88 -9.37 -2.16
C ALA A 158 -10.90 -10.51 -2.02
N ILE A 159 -12.14 -10.28 -2.46
CA ILE A 159 -13.20 -11.29 -2.46
C ILE A 159 -12.87 -12.42 -3.44
N GLU A 160 -12.37 -12.08 -4.63
CA GLU A 160 -11.94 -13.05 -5.64
C GLU A 160 -10.69 -13.81 -5.18
N ALA A 161 -9.69 -13.12 -4.63
CA ALA A 161 -8.47 -13.75 -4.12
C ALA A 161 -8.76 -14.77 -3.01
N ARG A 162 -9.72 -14.50 -2.12
CA ARG A 162 -10.15 -15.46 -1.08
C ARG A 162 -10.87 -16.67 -1.64
N LYS A 163 -11.60 -16.52 -2.73
CA LYS A 163 -12.26 -17.65 -3.41
C LYS A 163 -11.25 -18.58 -4.09
N HIS A 164 -10.09 -18.05 -4.45
CA HIS A 164 -9.00 -18.79 -5.10
C HIS A 164 -7.79 -18.98 -4.18
N ASP A 165 -7.99 -18.98 -2.85
CA ASP A 165 -6.87 -19.15 -1.92
C ASP A 165 -6.28 -20.56 -2.08
N VAL A 166 -5.09 -20.61 -2.66
CA VAL A 166 -4.33 -21.83 -2.96
C VAL A 166 -4.12 -22.66 -1.68
N LYS A 167 -4.09 -22.03 -0.50
CA LYS A 167 -4.00 -22.75 0.79
C LYS A 167 -5.25 -23.56 1.14
N SER A 168 -6.39 -23.33 0.48
CA SER A 168 -7.61 -24.13 0.67
C SER A 168 -7.74 -25.26 -0.35
N MET A 169 -6.87 -25.30 -1.37
CA MET A 169 -6.93 -26.30 -2.46
C MET A 169 -6.20 -27.61 -2.10
N PRO A 170 -6.67 -28.76 -2.62
CA PRO A 170 -5.97 -30.04 -2.61
C PRO A 170 -4.56 -29.93 -3.20
N LEU A 171 -3.63 -30.80 -2.77
CA LEU A 171 -2.20 -30.69 -3.10
C LEU A 171 -1.93 -30.69 -4.62
N ASP A 172 -2.67 -31.49 -5.36
CA ASP A 172 -2.51 -31.64 -6.82
C ASP A 172 -2.95 -30.36 -7.55
N GLU A 173 -4.08 -29.78 -7.15
CA GLU A 173 -4.57 -28.50 -7.69
C GLU A 173 -3.64 -27.31 -7.35
N ARG A 174 -2.90 -27.38 -6.24
CA ARG A 174 -1.91 -26.36 -5.89
C ARG A 174 -0.71 -26.36 -6.81
N VAL A 175 -0.21 -27.54 -7.17
CA VAL A 175 0.95 -27.66 -8.07
C VAL A 175 0.57 -27.12 -9.44
N ASP A 176 -0.59 -27.52 -9.94
CA ASP A 176 -1.11 -27.01 -11.21
C ASP A 176 -1.31 -25.50 -11.16
N ALA A 177 -1.91 -24.95 -10.09
CA ALA A 177 -2.09 -23.50 -9.95
C ALA A 177 -0.76 -22.72 -9.91
N LEU A 178 0.30 -23.27 -9.32
CA LEU A 178 1.62 -22.65 -9.28
C LEU A 178 2.31 -22.68 -10.65
N VAL A 179 2.23 -23.80 -11.36
CA VAL A 179 2.75 -23.94 -12.72
C VAL A 179 2.01 -22.99 -13.67
N ASP A 180 0.69 -22.96 -13.59
CA ASP A 180 -0.19 -22.14 -14.42
C ASP A 180 0.03 -20.64 -14.14
N ALA A 181 0.29 -20.25 -12.88
CA ALA A 181 0.68 -18.89 -12.51
C ALA A 181 2.05 -18.49 -13.07
N TYR A 182 3.03 -19.40 -13.04
CA TYR A 182 4.35 -19.18 -13.65
C TYR A 182 4.25 -19.02 -15.17
N GLU A 183 3.51 -19.90 -15.83
CA GLU A 183 3.28 -19.84 -17.28
C GLU A 183 2.54 -18.56 -17.68
N LYS A 184 1.50 -18.15 -16.92
CA LYS A 184 0.81 -16.87 -17.15
C LYS A 184 1.73 -15.66 -17.02
N ARG A 185 2.62 -15.63 -16.03
CA ARG A 185 3.64 -14.56 -15.89
C ARG A 185 4.58 -14.53 -17.09
N ARG A 186 5.04 -15.70 -17.55
CA ARG A 186 5.90 -15.82 -18.73
C ARG A 186 5.20 -15.37 -20.02
N HIS A 187 3.92 -15.71 -20.20
CA HIS A 187 3.15 -15.37 -21.39
C HIS A 187 2.75 -13.89 -21.46
N THR A 188 2.38 -13.26 -20.34
CA THR A 188 2.09 -11.80 -20.34
C THR A 188 3.33 -10.94 -20.61
N ALA A 189 4.52 -11.42 -20.24
CA ALA A 189 5.78 -10.78 -20.61
C ALA A 189 6.13 -10.94 -22.09
N GLY A 190 5.75 -12.06 -22.71
CA GLY A 190 5.95 -12.32 -24.14
C GLY A 190 5.04 -11.49 -25.07
N GLN A 191 3.85 -11.12 -24.61
CA GLN A 191 2.87 -10.34 -25.39
C GLN A 191 3.06 -8.82 -25.34
N LYS A 192 3.98 -8.31 -24.50
CA LYS A 192 4.30 -6.87 -24.38
C LYS A 192 5.53 -6.43 -25.21
N LYS A 193 6.11 -7.31 -26.01
CA LYS A 193 7.12 -6.99 -27.02
C LYS A 193 6.46 -6.65 -28.35
#